data_AF-A0A9D8NAZ3-F1
#
_entry.id   AF-A0A9D8NAZ3-F1
#
_cell.length_a   1.000
_cell.length_b   1.000
_cell.length_c   1.000
_cell.angle_alpha   90.00
_cell.angle_beta   90.00
_cell.angle_gamma   90.00
#
_symmetry.space_group_name_H-M   'P 1'
#
loop_
_entity.id
_entity.type
_entity.pdbx_description
1 polymer ?
#
loop_
_entity_poly.entity_id
_entity_poly.type
_entity_poly.pdbx_seq_one_letter_code
_entity_poly.pdbx_strand_id
1 'polypeptide(L)'
;MKKILLMMLLLAAFAGCKTGMVWEKLPVDGHRTGVSAPTADNVPEAIGVVDTLTGAYTAPNGKVFTDGATPKVAALLLEAQPAMAEVKEVIAFSTRAMTAEAPESELSNFVVDFLRSEAEKIFKRKMDVGIVNFGGIRVDMPEGDVLLDDIRSMFPFKNKICFVELPGKELLRLMDDVALYGPQCLSGVKMVIADKKVESLEIDGKPVDPKKKYNVATVDFLLDGGDNISVARGATKLIISDVIIGSAIEKYVRQLTADGKAIEYQTDGRVVVK
;
A
#
# COMPACT_ATOMS: atom_id res chain seq x y z
N MET A 1 -45.35 -57.21 -48.84
CA MET A 1 -45.74 -56.44 -50.05
C MET A 1 -46.13 -55.03 -49.64
N LYS A 2 -45.47 -54.00 -50.21
CA LYS A 2 -45.83 -52.55 -50.22
C LYS A 2 -45.73 -51.87 -48.82
N LYS A 3 -45.06 -50.73 -48.60
CA LYS A 3 -44.60 -49.66 -49.49
C LYS A 3 -43.65 -48.70 -48.71
N ILE A 4 -42.60 -48.25 -49.40
CA ILE A 4 -41.97 -46.91 -49.35
C ILE A 4 -41.00 -46.63 -48.18
N LEU A 5 -39.73 -46.89 -48.47
CA LEU A 5 -38.56 -46.23 -47.90
C LEU A 5 -38.31 -44.95 -48.73
N LEU A 6 -38.50 -43.76 -48.16
CA LEU A 6 -38.04 -42.52 -48.77
C LEU A 6 -37.06 -41.84 -47.82
N MET A 7 -35.83 -41.77 -48.33
CA MET A 7 -34.65 -41.11 -47.80
C MET A 7 -34.93 -39.61 -47.65
N MET A 8 -34.84 -39.07 -46.44
CA MET A 8 -34.62 -37.65 -46.22
C MET A 8 -33.40 -37.49 -45.33
N LEU A 9 -32.30 -37.06 -45.96
CA LEU A 9 -31.16 -36.45 -45.29
C LEU A 9 -31.67 -35.30 -44.43
N LEU A 10 -31.57 -35.43 -43.10
CA LEU A 10 -31.52 -34.25 -42.24
C LEU A 10 -30.05 -33.85 -42.10
N LEU A 11 -29.75 -32.67 -42.64
CA LEU A 11 -28.50 -31.96 -42.45
C LEU A 11 -28.15 -31.91 -40.95
N ALA A 12 -27.00 -32.47 -40.60
CA ALA A 12 -26.32 -32.14 -39.37
C ALA A 12 -25.81 -30.69 -39.48
N ALA A 13 -26.65 -29.73 -39.10
CA ALA A 13 -26.18 -28.38 -38.80
C ALA A 13 -25.42 -28.46 -37.46
N PHE A 14 -24.10 -28.64 -37.53
CA PHE A 14 -23.21 -28.32 -36.42
C PHE A 14 -23.35 -26.82 -36.15
N ALA A 15 -24.26 -26.44 -35.26
CA ALA A 15 -24.22 -25.15 -34.60
C ALA A 15 -23.01 -25.18 -33.67
N GLY A 16 -21.84 -24.86 -34.21
CA GLY A 16 -20.68 -24.52 -33.41
C GLY A 16 -21.02 -23.28 -32.60
N CYS A 17 -21.56 -23.50 -31.39
CA CYS A 17 -21.75 -22.44 -30.42
C CYS A 17 -20.35 -21.97 -30.03
N LYS A 18 -19.83 -20.97 -30.75
CA LYS A 18 -18.64 -20.24 -30.33
C LYS A 18 -19.07 -19.44 -29.10
N THR A 19 -18.80 -19.99 -27.93
CA THR A 19 -18.86 -19.24 -26.66
C THR A 19 -17.76 -18.18 -26.71
N GLY A 20 -18.06 -17.06 -27.37
CA GLY A 20 -17.22 -15.87 -27.32
C GLY A 20 -17.34 -15.27 -25.92
N MET A 21 -16.23 -15.25 -25.17
CA MET A 21 -16.15 -14.40 -23.99
C MET A 21 -16.06 -12.95 -24.47
N VAL A 22 -17.04 -12.14 -24.09
CA VAL A 22 -17.01 -10.68 -24.31
C VAL A 22 -16.50 -10.06 -23.02
N TRP A 23 -15.41 -9.31 -23.11
CA TRP A 23 -14.88 -8.54 -22.00
C TRP A 23 -15.39 -7.11 -22.13
N GLU A 24 -16.13 -6.66 -21.13
CA GLU A 24 -16.48 -5.26 -20.96
C GLU A 24 -15.54 -4.64 -19.93
N LYS A 25 -14.90 -3.53 -20.29
CA LYS A 25 -14.17 -2.70 -19.32
C LYS A 25 -15.15 -1.73 -18.72
N LEU A 26 -15.58 -2.02 -17.49
CA LEU A 26 -16.30 -1.05 -16.68
C LEU A 26 -15.26 -0.09 -16.09
N PRO A 27 -15.30 1.21 -16.40
CA PRO A 27 -14.47 2.18 -15.71
C PRO A 27 -14.88 2.16 -14.24
N VAL A 28 -13.94 1.77 -13.38
CA VAL A 28 -14.04 2.03 -11.95
C VAL A 28 -13.39 3.39 -11.76
N ASP A 29 -14.19 4.44 -11.61
CA ASP A 29 -13.65 5.71 -11.13
C ASP A 29 -13.15 5.48 -9.70
N GLY A 30 -11.96 5.96 -9.39
CA GLY A 30 -11.34 5.79 -8.05
C GLY A 30 -12.17 6.38 -6.91
N HIS A 31 -13.24 7.12 -7.23
CA HIS A 31 -14.33 7.41 -6.31
C HIS A 31 -15.14 6.14 -6.04
N ARG A 32 -14.67 5.29 -5.10
CA ARG A 32 -15.39 4.17 -4.45
C ARG A 32 -16.88 4.10 -4.86
N THR A 33 -17.17 3.51 -6.03
CA THR A 33 -18.47 3.32 -6.71
C THR A 33 -19.75 3.85 -6.00
N GLY A 34 -19.88 5.15 -5.70
CA GLY A 34 -21.01 5.66 -4.90
C GLY A 34 -21.30 4.90 -3.58
N VAL A 35 -20.31 4.17 -3.04
CA VAL A 35 -20.44 3.37 -1.81
C VAL A 35 -19.62 4.07 -0.73
N SER A 36 -20.29 4.44 0.34
CA SER A 36 -19.60 4.89 1.55
C SER A 36 -18.77 3.74 2.11
N ALA A 37 -17.55 4.02 2.58
CA ALA A 37 -16.80 3.03 3.32
C ALA A 37 -17.57 2.64 4.59
N PRO A 38 -17.61 1.35 4.95
CA PRO A 38 -18.34 0.90 6.13
C PRO A 38 -17.63 1.41 7.39
N THR A 39 -18.22 2.38 8.06
CA THR A 39 -17.95 2.77 9.44
C THR A 39 -18.74 1.86 10.40
N ALA A 40 -18.61 2.09 11.71
CA ALA A 40 -19.41 1.36 12.70
C ALA A 40 -20.90 1.73 12.58
N ASP A 41 -21.20 2.95 12.14
CA ASP A 41 -22.54 3.54 12.20
C ASP A 41 -23.31 3.51 10.88
N ASN A 42 -22.67 3.17 9.75
CA ASN A 42 -23.29 3.19 8.41
C ASN A 42 -23.32 1.82 7.70
N VAL A 43 -23.18 0.72 8.45
CA VAL A 43 -23.08 -0.64 7.88
C VAL A 43 -24.23 -0.95 6.90
N PRO A 44 -25.52 -0.71 7.25
CA PRO A 44 -26.63 -0.96 6.32
C PRO A 44 -26.53 -0.17 5.01
N GLU A 45 -26.11 1.08 5.06
CA GLU A 45 -25.99 1.98 3.91
C GLU A 45 -24.78 1.59 3.05
N ALA A 46 -23.67 1.18 3.69
CA ALA A 46 -22.41 0.87 3.02
C ALA A 46 -22.40 -0.52 2.38
N ILE A 47 -22.98 -1.54 3.04
CA ILE A 47 -22.90 -2.94 2.58
C ILE A 47 -24.25 -3.64 2.47
N GLY A 48 -25.36 -2.94 2.70
CA GLY A 48 -26.71 -3.48 2.57
C GLY A 48 -27.18 -4.24 3.81
N VAL A 49 -28.31 -4.92 3.67
CA VAL A 49 -28.96 -5.65 4.77
C VAL A 49 -29.37 -7.07 4.36
N VAL A 50 -29.25 -8.02 5.28
CA VAL A 50 -29.79 -9.37 5.11
C VAL A 50 -31.01 -9.51 6.02
N ASP A 51 -32.15 -9.82 5.43
CA ASP A 51 -33.36 -10.18 6.16
C ASP A 51 -33.16 -11.55 6.82
N THR A 52 -33.21 -11.60 8.14
CA THR A 52 -32.90 -12.80 8.92
C THR A 52 -33.99 -13.88 8.86
N LEU A 53 -35.20 -13.54 8.41
CA LEU A 53 -36.32 -14.47 8.28
C LEU A 53 -36.29 -15.18 6.92
N THR A 54 -35.96 -14.44 5.87
CA THR A 54 -36.02 -14.90 4.48
C THR A 54 -34.65 -15.24 3.91
N GLY A 55 -33.56 -14.75 4.51
CA GLY A 55 -32.20 -14.83 3.99
C GLY A 55 -31.96 -13.93 2.76
N ALA A 56 -32.91 -13.07 2.41
CA ALA A 56 -32.78 -12.17 1.26
C ALA A 56 -31.80 -11.03 1.59
N TYR A 57 -30.87 -10.77 0.66
CA TYR A 57 -29.94 -9.64 0.75
C TYR A 57 -30.43 -8.47 -0.10
N THR A 58 -30.54 -7.30 0.50
CA THR A 58 -30.77 -6.02 -0.20
C THR A 58 -29.48 -5.24 -0.24
N ALA A 59 -28.92 -5.06 -1.43
CA ALA A 59 -27.68 -4.32 -1.65
C ALA A 59 -27.89 -2.79 -1.47
N PRO A 60 -26.81 -2.00 -1.26
CA PRO A 60 -26.90 -0.55 -1.10
C PRO A 60 -27.65 0.17 -2.23
N ASN A 61 -27.60 -0.35 -3.45
CA ASN A 61 -28.33 0.21 -4.60
C ASN A 61 -29.81 -0.25 -4.68
N GLY A 62 -30.34 -0.87 -3.63
CA GLY A 62 -31.71 -1.39 -3.55
C GLY A 62 -31.95 -2.72 -4.27
N LYS A 63 -30.94 -3.31 -4.94
CA LYS A 63 -31.11 -4.59 -5.62
C LYS A 63 -31.24 -5.73 -4.61
N VAL A 64 -32.27 -6.54 -4.77
CA VAL A 64 -32.57 -7.68 -3.89
C VAL A 64 -32.09 -9.00 -4.51
N PHE A 65 -31.44 -9.82 -3.70
CA PHE A 65 -30.93 -11.15 -4.05
C PHE A 65 -31.49 -12.17 -3.07
N THR A 66 -32.25 -13.16 -3.56
CA THR A 66 -32.94 -14.14 -2.73
C THR A 66 -32.36 -15.55 -2.82
N ASP A 67 -31.45 -15.81 -3.76
CA ASP A 67 -30.83 -17.13 -3.95
C ASP A 67 -29.40 -16.99 -4.50
N GLY A 68 -28.67 -18.10 -4.55
CA GLY A 68 -27.30 -18.19 -5.03
C GLY A 68 -26.26 -17.84 -3.99
N ALA A 69 -25.06 -17.50 -4.46
CA ALA A 69 -23.93 -17.18 -3.59
C ALA A 69 -24.02 -15.78 -2.96
N THR A 70 -24.66 -14.82 -3.65
CA THR A 70 -24.69 -13.41 -3.24
C THR A 70 -25.27 -13.19 -1.83
N PRO A 71 -26.49 -13.65 -1.48
CA PRO A 71 -27.02 -13.46 -0.13
C PRO A 71 -26.20 -14.17 0.95
N LYS A 72 -25.60 -15.33 0.63
CA LYS A 72 -24.76 -16.09 1.55
C LYS A 72 -23.45 -15.36 1.88
N VAL A 73 -22.79 -14.80 0.86
CA VAL A 73 -21.56 -14.00 1.04
C VAL A 73 -21.88 -12.69 1.77
N ALA A 74 -22.98 -12.02 1.42
CA ALA A 74 -23.40 -10.81 2.12
C ALA A 74 -23.66 -11.05 3.61
N ALA A 75 -24.31 -12.17 3.96
CA ALA A 75 -24.53 -12.55 5.36
C ALA A 75 -23.20 -12.72 6.12
N LEU A 76 -22.21 -13.40 5.54
CA LEU A 76 -20.88 -13.56 6.15
C LEU A 76 -20.15 -12.21 6.32
N LEU A 77 -20.26 -11.32 5.33
CA LEU A 77 -19.66 -9.98 5.41
C LEU A 77 -20.32 -9.14 6.52
N LEU A 78 -21.65 -9.20 6.65
CA LEU A 78 -22.42 -8.51 7.69
C LEU A 78 -22.12 -9.07 9.08
N GLU A 79 -22.01 -10.40 9.22
CA GLU A 79 -21.66 -11.07 10.47
C GLU A 79 -20.27 -10.66 10.98
N ALA A 80 -19.33 -10.36 10.09
CA ALA A 80 -18.00 -9.88 10.47
C ALA A 80 -17.99 -8.43 10.97
N GLN A 81 -19.01 -7.61 10.67
CA GLN A 81 -18.96 -6.16 10.94
C GLN A 81 -18.83 -5.79 12.42
N PRO A 82 -19.49 -6.47 13.38
CA PRO A 82 -19.28 -6.20 14.79
C PRO A 82 -17.82 -6.42 15.23
N ALA A 83 -17.14 -7.45 14.71
CA ALA A 83 -15.73 -7.70 15.01
C ALA A 83 -14.80 -6.66 14.37
N MET A 84 -15.23 -6.05 13.26
CA MET A 84 -14.50 -4.98 12.57
C MET A 84 -14.73 -3.59 13.18
N ALA A 85 -15.59 -3.45 14.21
CA ALA A 85 -15.91 -2.16 14.81
C ALA A 85 -14.67 -1.41 15.32
N GLU A 86 -13.68 -2.12 15.87
CA GLU A 86 -12.43 -1.52 16.37
C GLU A 86 -11.66 -0.80 15.25
N VAL A 87 -11.51 -1.41 14.08
CA VAL A 87 -10.71 -0.82 12.99
C VAL A 87 -11.43 0.33 12.29
N LYS A 88 -12.71 0.53 12.57
CA LYS A 88 -13.52 1.62 12.01
C LYS A 88 -13.47 2.90 12.84
N GLU A 89 -12.67 2.93 13.90
CA GLU A 89 -12.40 4.14 14.68
C GLU A 89 -11.68 5.17 13.80
N VAL A 90 -12.13 6.43 13.83
CA VAL A 90 -11.40 7.57 13.27
C VAL A 90 -10.25 7.92 14.20
N ILE A 91 -9.01 7.83 13.71
CA ILE A 91 -7.81 8.02 14.54
C ILE A 91 -6.99 9.25 14.14
N ALA A 92 -7.22 9.76 12.93
CA ALA A 92 -6.57 10.95 12.40
C ALA A 92 -7.42 11.63 11.34
N PHE A 93 -6.95 12.79 10.90
CA PHE A 93 -7.53 13.55 9.81
C PHE A 93 -6.42 13.91 8.82
N SER A 94 -6.64 13.68 7.52
CA SER A 94 -5.73 14.06 6.45
C SER A 94 -6.32 15.23 5.66
N THR A 95 -5.53 16.26 5.41
CA THR A 95 -6.02 17.48 4.72
C THR A 95 -6.32 17.28 3.23
N ARG A 96 -5.76 16.23 2.63
CA ARG A 96 -5.97 15.83 1.23
C ARG A 96 -5.62 14.35 1.06
N ALA A 97 -6.08 13.76 -0.04
CA ALA A 97 -5.67 12.42 -0.43
C ALA A 97 -4.18 12.43 -0.83
N MET A 98 -3.42 11.42 -0.39
CA MET A 98 -2.02 11.24 -0.77
C MET A 98 -1.82 9.84 -1.35
N THR A 99 -1.47 9.79 -2.63
CA THR A 99 -1.19 8.52 -3.34
C THR A 99 0.29 8.18 -3.26
N ALA A 100 0.60 6.89 -3.04
CA ALA A 100 1.99 6.42 -3.08
C ALA A 100 2.43 6.22 -4.54
N GLU A 101 3.37 7.02 -5.00
CA GLU A 101 3.88 6.97 -6.37
C GLU A 101 5.40 7.17 -6.41
N ALA A 102 6.07 6.38 -7.25
CA ALA A 102 7.50 6.51 -7.52
C ALA A 102 7.76 7.57 -8.61
N PRO A 103 8.88 8.31 -8.57
CA PRO A 103 10.01 8.14 -7.66
C PRO A 103 9.83 8.78 -6.29
N GLU A 104 8.83 9.65 -6.14
CA GLU A 104 8.57 10.41 -4.92
C GLU A 104 7.09 10.83 -4.89
N SER A 105 6.48 10.78 -3.71
CA SER A 105 5.12 11.23 -3.44
C SER A 105 5.01 11.80 -2.02
N GLU A 106 3.92 12.52 -1.74
CA GLU A 106 3.66 13.05 -0.40
C GLU A 106 3.58 11.92 0.64
N LEU A 107 2.91 10.82 0.30
CA LEU A 107 2.77 9.67 1.18
C LEU A 107 4.12 8.95 1.40
N SER A 108 4.92 8.74 0.35
CA SER A 108 6.23 8.11 0.52
C SER A 108 7.15 8.94 1.41
N ASN A 109 7.13 10.27 1.26
CA ASN A 109 7.96 11.15 2.07
C ASN A 109 7.50 11.18 3.52
N PHE A 110 6.18 11.24 3.78
CA PHE A 110 5.60 11.12 5.11
C PHE A 110 6.12 9.86 5.83
N VAL A 111 6.04 8.71 5.17
CA VAL A 111 6.44 7.42 5.74
C VAL A 111 7.94 7.35 6.02
N VAL A 112 8.76 7.68 5.04
CA VAL A 112 10.22 7.51 5.17
C VAL A 112 10.84 8.56 6.09
N ASP A 113 10.27 9.77 6.18
CA ASP A 113 10.73 10.80 7.12
C ASP A 113 10.28 10.48 8.55
N PHE A 114 9.06 9.93 8.71
CA PHE A 114 8.64 9.33 9.97
C PHE A 114 9.61 8.23 10.40
N LEU A 115 9.91 7.25 9.53
CA LEU A 115 10.85 6.17 9.82
C LEU A 115 12.19 6.74 10.29
N ARG A 116 12.76 7.69 9.53
CA ARG A 116 14.06 8.27 9.84
C ARG A 116 14.04 8.92 11.21
N SER A 117 13.02 9.74 11.51
CA SER A 117 12.86 10.41 12.81
C SER A 117 12.65 9.41 13.96
N GLU A 118 11.82 8.38 13.76
CA GLU A 118 11.53 7.40 14.80
C GLU A 118 12.75 6.51 15.09
N ALA A 119 13.53 6.16 14.06
CA ALA A 119 14.80 5.48 14.22
C ALA A 119 15.81 6.33 15.04
N GLU A 120 15.84 7.65 14.87
CA GLU A 120 16.69 8.52 15.71
C GLU A 120 16.34 8.42 17.20
N LYS A 121 15.05 8.36 17.52
CA LYS A 121 14.56 8.20 18.90
C LYS A 121 14.91 6.83 19.46
N ILE A 122 14.65 5.75 18.70
CA ILE A 122 14.87 4.36 19.13
C ILE A 122 16.36 4.10 19.36
N PHE A 123 17.21 4.48 18.40
CA PHE A 123 18.63 4.13 18.43
C PHE A 123 19.52 5.20 19.08
N LYS A 124 18.93 6.36 19.45
CA LYS A 124 19.60 7.49 20.10
C LYS A 124 20.80 8.00 19.29
N ARG A 125 20.61 8.10 17.97
CA ARG A 125 21.64 8.45 16.97
C ARG A 125 20.99 9.24 15.85
N LYS A 126 21.71 10.21 15.28
CA LYS A 126 21.28 10.86 14.04
C LYS A 126 21.24 9.83 12.89
N MET A 127 20.18 9.84 12.10
CA MET A 127 20.07 9.06 10.87
C MET A 127 20.36 9.96 9.68
N ASP A 128 21.33 9.57 8.85
CA ASP A 128 21.67 10.33 7.65
C ASP A 128 20.66 10.05 6.53
N VAL A 129 20.28 8.78 6.36
CA VAL A 129 19.39 8.31 5.28
C VAL A 129 18.26 7.47 5.86
N GLY A 130 17.06 7.60 5.29
CA GLY A 130 15.96 6.64 5.47
C GLY A 130 15.64 5.95 4.15
N ILE A 131 15.34 4.64 4.18
CA ILE A 131 14.89 3.88 3.02
C ILE A 131 13.79 2.88 3.42
N VAL A 132 12.67 2.92 2.72
CA VAL A 132 11.65 1.86 2.75
C VAL A 132 11.17 1.59 1.35
N ASN A 133 10.64 0.39 1.10
CA ASN A 133 10.15 0.07 -0.22
C ASN A 133 8.74 0.63 -0.46
N PHE A 134 8.48 1.09 -1.69
CA PHE A 134 7.14 1.53 -2.09
C PHE A 134 6.11 0.42 -1.91
N GLY A 135 6.48 -0.83 -2.21
CA GLY A 135 5.62 -2.00 -2.02
C GLY A 135 5.22 -2.26 -0.57
N GLY A 136 5.88 -1.62 0.41
CA GLY A 136 5.49 -1.63 1.81
C GLY A 136 4.27 -0.76 2.13
N ILE A 137 3.93 0.20 1.26
CA ILE A 137 2.76 1.07 1.35
C ILE A 137 1.67 0.47 0.45
N ARG A 138 0.57 0.00 1.04
CA ARG A 138 -0.37 -0.90 0.33
C ARG A 138 -1.64 -0.24 -0.15
N VAL A 139 -2.04 0.85 0.49
CA VAL A 139 -3.18 1.68 0.09
C VAL A 139 -2.80 3.14 0.27
N ASP A 140 -3.50 4.02 -0.41
CA ASP A 140 -3.29 5.47 -0.33
C ASP A 140 -3.85 6.05 0.98
N MET A 141 -3.39 7.24 1.35
CA MET A 141 -3.99 8.00 2.45
C MET A 141 -5.26 8.68 1.93
N PRO A 142 -6.44 8.47 2.55
CA PRO A 142 -7.66 9.17 2.15
C PRO A 142 -7.60 10.65 2.52
N GLU A 143 -8.44 11.46 1.88
CA GLU A 143 -8.78 12.81 2.35
C GLU A 143 -9.83 12.73 3.47
N GLY A 144 -9.71 13.58 4.48
CA GLY A 144 -10.66 13.67 5.58
C GLY A 144 -10.33 12.69 6.71
N ASP A 145 -11.36 12.06 7.26
CA ASP A 145 -11.21 11.10 8.36
C ASP A 145 -10.36 9.90 7.93
N VAL A 146 -9.36 9.58 8.75
CA VAL A 146 -8.46 8.44 8.58
C VAL A 146 -8.81 7.40 9.64
N LEU A 147 -9.22 6.23 9.20
CA LEU A 147 -9.58 5.12 10.06
C LEU A 147 -8.34 4.35 10.53
N LEU A 148 -8.49 3.63 11.63
CA LEU A 148 -7.51 2.63 12.04
C LEU A 148 -7.31 1.57 10.95
N ASP A 149 -8.38 1.21 10.23
CA ASP A 149 -8.35 0.30 9.09
C ASP A 149 -7.49 0.83 7.94
N ASP A 150 -7.53 2.14 7.67
CA ASP A 150 -6.71 2.74 6.61
C ASP A 150 -5.21 2.58 6.93
N ILE A 151 -4.79 2.89 8.17
CA ILE A 151 -3.39 2.74 8.59
C ILE A 151 -2.96 1.26 8.64
N ARG A 152 -3.78 0.37 9.17
CA ARG A 152 -3.47 -1.08 9.23
C ARG A 152 -3.45 -1.71 7.85
N SER A 153 -4.35 -1.31 6.96
CA SER A 153 -4.36 -1.72 5.56
C SER A 153 -3.17 -1.16 4.80
N MET A 154 -2.72 0.05 5.12
CA MET A 154 -1.56 0.70 4.51
C MET A 154 -0.24 0.03 4.89
N PHE A 155 -0.10 -0.40 6.15
CA PHE A 155 1.09 -1.08 6.68
C PHE A 155 0.75 -2.45 7.29
N PRO A 156 0.31 -3.45 6.50
CA PRO A 156 -0.14 -4.73 7.03
C PRO A 156 1.01 -5.64 7.44
N PHE A 157 2.24 -5.31 7.03
CA PHE A 157 3.43 -6.09 7.34
C PHE A 157 3.99 -5.73 8.71
N LYS A 158 4.45 -6.76 9.43
CA LYS A 158 5.11 -6.60 10.74
C LYS A 158 6.59 -6.24 10.61
N ASN A 159 6.92 -5.40 9.63
CA ASN A 159 8.28 -5.00 9.35
C ASN A 159 8.85 -4.18 10.51
N LYS A 160 10.01 -4.58 11.02
CA LYS A 160 10.69 -3.94 12.15
C LYS A 160 11.57 -2.78 11.68
N ILE A 161 11.63 -1.72 12.48
CA ILE A 161 12.54 -0.58 12.25
C ILE A 161 13.98 -1.03 12.55
N CYS A 162 14.88 -0.77 11.63
CA CYS A 162 16.27 -1.19 11.67
C CYS A 162 17.23 -0.01 11.51
N PHE A 163 18.40 -0.15 12.12
CA PHE A 163 19.56 0.72 11.97
C PHE A 163 20.68 -0.03 11.27
N VAL A 164 21.28 0.60 10.26
CA VAL A 164 22.43 0.07 9.51
C VAL A 164 23.51 1.14 9.39
N GLU A 165 24.75 0.82 9.77
CA GLU A 165 25.91 1.70 9.58
C GLU A 165 26.71 1.25 8.35
N LEU A 166 26.65 2.04 7.27
CA LEU A 166 27.31 1.75 6.00
C LEU A 166 28.53 2.64 5.77
N PRO A 167 29.68 2.10 5.30
CA PRO A 167 30.69 2.90 4.63
C PRO A 167 30.09 3.58 3.39
N GLY A 168 30.51 4.80 3.06
CA GLY A 168 29.95 5.58 1.95
C GLY A 168 30.03 4.86 0.59
N LYS A 169 31.08 4.05 0.37
CA LYS A 169 31.18 3.18 -0.82
C LYS A 169 30.03 2.16 -0.92
N GLU A 170 29.56 1.62 0.20
CA GLU A 170 28.44 0.66 0.23
C GLU A 170 27.11 1.38 0.12
N LEU A 171 27.02 2.62 0.64
CA LEU A 171 25.85 3.47 0.43
C LEU A 171 25.68 3.87 -1.04
N LEU A 172 26.78 4.24 -1.72
CA LEU A 172 26.76 4.52 -3.16
C LEU A 172 26.30 3.29 -3.95
N ARG A 173 26.87 2.11 -3.66
CA ARG A 173 26.44 0.84 -4.24
C ARG A 173 24.94 0.56 -4.00
N LEU A 174 24.46 0.80 -2.79
CA LEU A 174 23.04 0.64 -2.45
C LEU A 174 22.16 1.56 -3.29
N MET A 175 22.55 2.82 -3.48
CA MET A 175 21.78 3.77 -4.29
C MET A 175 21.85 3.45 -5.79
N ASP A 176 22.94 2.83 -6.27
CA ASP A 176 22.99 2.25 -7.62
C ASP A 176 22.00 1.10 -7.78
N ASP A 177 21.86 0.20 -6.79
CA ASP A 177 20.84 -0.85 -6.82
C ASP A 177 19.41 -0.25 -6.86
N VAL A 178 19.17 0.80 -6.06
CA VAL A 178 17.88 1.54 -6.07
C VAL A 178 17.60 2.15 -7.44
N ALA A 179 18.59 2.79 -8.06
CA ALA A 179 18.45 3.35 -9.41
C ALA A 179 18.19 2.26 -10.47
N LEU A 180 18.79 1.08 -10.30
CA LEU A 180 18.69 -0.04 -11.25
C LEU A 180 17.35 -0.76 -11.20
N TYR A 181 16.89 -1.11 -9.99
CA TYR A 181 15.72 -1.97 -9.78
C TYR A 181 14.41 -1.19 -9.61
N GLY A 182 14.49 0.10 -9.33
CA GLY A 182 13.34 0.99 -9.15
C GLY A 182 13.52 1.84 -7.90
N PRO A 183 13.28 3.17 -7.99
CA PRO A 183 13.36 4.07 -6.85
C PRO A 183 12.52 3.56 -5.68
N GLN A 184 13.07 3.67 -4.47
CA GLN A 184 12.39 3.39 -3.21
C GLN A 184 12.01 4.70 -2.52
N CYS A 185 11.23 4.64 -1.44
CA CYS A 185 10.97 5.83 -0.64
C CYS A 185 12.27 6.21 0.10
N LEU A 186 12.76 7.44 -0.11
CA LEU A 186 14.04 7.90 0.44
C LEU A 186 13.88 9.14 1.32
N SER A 187 14.65 9.21 2.41
CA SER A 187 14.78 10.36 3.30
C SER A 187 16.23 10.80 3.41
N GLY A 188 16.48 12.11 3.49
CA GLY A 188 17.82 12.67 3.75
C GLY A 188 18.77 12.68 2.57
N VAL A 189 18.26 12.41 1.37
CA VAL A 189 19.04 12.39 0.14
C VAL A 189 18.58 13.51 -0.79
N LYS A 190 19.47 13.91 -1.70
CA LYS A 190 19.09 14.54 -2.96
C LYS A 190 19.74 13.73 -4.07
N MET A 191 18.93 13.04 -4.87
CA MET A 191 19.36 12.02 -5.80
C MET A 191 18.80 12.28 -7.19
N VAL A 192 19.67 12.22 -8.20
CA VAL A 192 19.28 12.28 -9.61
C VAL A 192 19.63 10.95 -10.26
N ILE A 193 18.65 10.36 -10.94
CA ILE A 193 18.76 9.09 -11.65
C ILE A 193 18.63 9.37 -13.15
N ALA A 194 19.55 8.83 -13.94
CA ALA A 194 19.50 8.85 -15.39
C ALA A 194 19.90 7.46 -15.91
N ASP A 195 19.17 6.92 -16.90
CA ASP A 195 19.44 5.61 -17.49
C ASP A 195 19.63 4.48 -16.45
N LYS A 196 18.79 4.49 -15.40
CA LYS A 196 18.85 3.54 -14.27
C LYS A 196 20.17 3.55 -13.50
N LYS A 197 20.87 4.69 -13.46
CA LYS A 197 22.10 4.91 -12.70
C LYS A 197 22.02 6.19 -11.89
N VAL A 198 22.75 6.25 -10.79
CA VAL A 198 22.90 7.47 -10.00
C VAL A 198 23.80 8.45 -10.76
N GLU A 199 23.23 9.58 -11.18
CA GLU A 199 24.00 10.69 -11.77
C GLU A 199 24.59 11.57 -10.66
N SER A 200 23.81 11.83 -9.61
CA SER A 200 24.27 12.55 -8.42
C SER A 200 23.55 12.08 -7.17
N LEU A 201 24.27 12.10 -6.04
CA LEU A 201 23.74 11.79 -4.72
C LEU A 201 24.40 12.70 -3.68
N GLU A 202 23.57 13.44 -2.97
CA GLU A 202 23.97 14.29 -1.85
C GLU A 202 23.25 13.88 -0.57
N ILE A 203 23.95 14.05 0.56
CA ILE A 203 23.42 13.89 1.91
C ILE A 203 23.81 15.13 2.70
N ASP A 204 22.85 15.79 3.35
CA ASP A 204 23.03 17.09 3.99
C ASP A 204 23.67 18.14 3.05
N GLY A 205 23.29 18.12 1.75
CA GLY A 205 23.77 19.04 0.72
C GLY A 205 25.24 18.85 0.32
N LYS A 206 25.84 17.69 0.63
CA LYS A 206 27.22 17.35 0.24
C LYS A 206 27.25 16.04 -0.53
N PRO A 207 28.11 15.91 -1.55
CA PRO A 207 28.39 14.63 -2.19
C PRO A 207 28.79 13.57 -1.15
N VAL A 208 28.37 12.32 -1.38
CA VAL A 208 28.72 11.21 -0.50
C VAL A 208 30.22 10.96 -0.51
N ASP A 209 30.84 10.95 0.68
CA ASP A 209 32.24 10.59 0.86
C ASP A 209 32.35 9.05 0.99
N PRO A 210 33.03 8.36 0.06
CA PRO A 210 33.14 6.90 0.09
C PRO A 210 33.79 6.32 1.36
N LYS A 211 34.56 7.14 2.09
CA LYS A 211 35.30 6.75 3.31
C LYS A 211 34.55 7.07 4.60
N LYS A 212 33.56 7.97 4.56
CA LYS A 212 32.72 8.32 5.71
C LYS A 212 31.73 7.19 6.00
N LYS A 213 31.33 7.02 7.26
CA LYS A 213 30.22 6.14 7.64
C LYS A 213 28.90 6.92 7.68
N TYR A 214 27.83 6.27 7.26
CA TYR A 214 26.48 6.81 7.22
C TYR A 214 25.52 5.90 7.97
N ASN A 215 24.65 6.52 8.77
CA ASN A 215 23.59 5.86 9.51
C ASN A 215 22.33 5.79 8.65
N VAL A 216 21.86 4.59 8.36
CA VAL A 216 20.69 4.33 7.52
C VAL A 216 19.58 3.73 8.39
N ALA A 217 18.41 4.37 8.37
CA ALA A 217 17.18 3.81 8.88
C ALA A 217 16.48 3.02 7.78
N THR A 218 16.07 1.79 8.07
CA THR A 218 15.37 0.92 7.11
C THR A 218 14.38 0.01 7.82
N VAL A 219 13.77 -0.91 7.07
CA VAL A 219 12.98 -2.03 7.58
C VAL A 219 13.68 -3.36 7.34
N ASP A 220 13.39 -4.35 8.18
CA ASP A 220 13.95 -5.71 8.12
C ASP A 220 13.76 -6.40 6.76
N PHE A 221 12.64 -6.17 6.08
CA PHE A 221 12.39 -6.67 4.71
C PHE A 221 13.51 -6.33 3.71
N LEU A 222 14.13 -5.15 3.82
CA LEU A 222 15.16 -4.66 2.91
C LEU A 222 16.59 -5.03 3.31
N LEU A 223 16.79 -5.70 4.45
CA LEU A 223 18.16 -6.00 4.92
C LEU A 223 18.88 -6.95 3.96
N ASP A 224 18.21 -8.04 3.59
CA ASP A 224 18.85 -9.20 2.96
C ASP A 224 18.34 -9.50 1.54
N GLY A 225 17.72 -8.53 0.86
CA GLY A 225 17.39 -8.66 -0.58
C GLY A 225 15.94 -8.42 -0.97
N GLY A 226 15.08 -7.92 -0.07
CA GLY A 226 13.73 -7.48 -0.43
C GLY A 226 13.78 -6.48 -1.59
N ASP A 227 12.92 -6.65 -2.58
CA ASP A 227 12.89 -5.87 -3.83
C ASP A 227 14.25 -5.81 -4.59
N ASN A 228 15.07 -6.86 -4.45
CA ASN A 228 16.45 -6.95 -4.97
C ASN A 228 17.42 -5.92 -4.35
N ILE A 229 17.05 -5.35 -3.20
CA ILE A 229 17.85 -4.40 -2.46
C ILE A 229 18.31 -5.05 -1.16
N SER A 230 19.62 -5.06 -0.94
CA SER A 230 20.22 -5.52 0.33
C SER A 230 20.92 -4.36 1.01
N VAL A 231 20.21 -3.75 1.96
CA VAL A 231 20.71 -2.62 2.76
C VAL A 231 21.79 -3.08 3.73
N ALA A 232 21.73 -4.31 4.25
CA ALA A 232 22.72 -4.82 5.21
C ALA A 232 24.05 -5.23 4.56
N ARG A 233 24.12 -5.34 3.23
CA ARG A 233 25.35 -5.73 2.53
C ARG A 233 26.46 -4.72 2.77
N GLY A 234 27.57 -5.20 3.34
CA GLY A 234 28.74 -4.39 3.65
C GLY A 234 28.58 -3.52 4.91
N ALA A 235 27.52 -3.73 5.69
CA ALA A 235 27.30 -3.00 6.92
C ALA A 235 28.37 -3.29 7.97
N THR A 236 28.81 -2.22 8.63
CA THR A 236 29.74 -2.28 9.76
C THR A 236 29.03 -2.42 11.10
N LYS A 237 27.73 -2.11 11.13
CA LYS A 237 26.85 -2.34 12.28
C LYS A 237 25.41 -2.50 11.79
N LEU A 238 24.68 -3.41 12.43
CA LEU A 238 23.25 -3.65 12.22
C LEU A 238 22.56 -3.78 13.58
N ILE A 239 21.44 -3.10 13.77
CA ILE A 239 20.56 -3.27 14.93
C ILE A 239 19.13 -3.36 14.43
N ILE A 240 18.41 -4.41 14.83
CA ILE A 240 16.98 -4.59 14.57
C ILE A 240 16.24 -4.28 15.86
N SER A 241 15.30 -3.34 15.84
CA SER A 241 14.44 -3.06 16.99
C SER A 241 13.25 -4.01 17.06
N ASP A 242 12.54 -4.06 18.18
CA ASP A 242 11.24 -4.75 18.25
C ASP A 242 10.05 -3.86 17.85
N VAL A 243 10.32 -2.66 17.34
CA VAL A 243 9.29 -1.71 16.93
C VAL A 243 8.86 -2.01 15.50
N ILE A 244 7.59 -2.34 15.32
CA ILE A 244 6.96 -2.49 14.00
C ILE A 244 6.60 -1.11 13.45
N ILE A 245 7.01 -0.82 12.21
CA ILE A 245 6.80 0.51 11.59
C ILE A 245 5.32 0.89 11.52
N GLY A 246 4.43 -0.03 11.13
CA GLY A 246 2.99 0.24 11.03
C GLY A 246 2.36 0.64 12.38
N SER A 247 2.68 -0.09 13.46
CA SER A 247 2.23 0.24 14.81
C SER A 247 2.82 1.57 15.32
N ALA A 248 4.05 1.90 14.91
CA ALA A 248 4.67 3.17 15.25
C ALA A 248 4.00 4.35 14.53
N ILE A 249 3.66 4.18 13.24
CA ILE A 249 2.89 5.18 12.47
C ILE A 249 1.49 5.36 13.08
N GLU A 250 0.80 4.27 13.42
CA GLU A 250 -0.51 4.33 14.09
C GLU A 250 -0.46 5.20 15.36
N LYS A 251 0.54 4.96 16.22
CA LYS A 251 0.75 5.76 17.43
C LYS A 251 1.06 7.22 17.10
N TYR A 252 1.85 7.46 16.06
CA TYR A 252 2.24 8.81 15.65
C TYR A 252 1.06 9.62 15.13
N VAL A 253 0.21 9.06 14.27
CA VAL A 253 -0.96 9.78 13.74
C VAL A 253 -1.99 10.07 14.81
N ARG A 254 -2.19 9.15 15.78
CA ARG A 254 -3.02 9.42 16.96
C ARG A 254 -2.46 10.59 17.78
N GLN A 255 -1.14 10.67 17.94
CA GLN A 255 -0.51 11.78 18.65
C GLN A 255 -0.64 13.10 17.89
N LEU A 256 -0.51 13.11 16.55
CA LEU A 256 -0.77 14.31 15.74
C LEU A 256 -2.17 14.86 16.00
N THR A 257 -3.18 13.99 15.98
CA THR A 257 -4.57 14.35 16.28
C THR A 257 -4.72 14.92 17.69
N ALA A 258 -4.11 14.27 18.69
CA ALA A 258 -4.12 14.75 20.08
C ALA A 258 -3.46 16.14 20.23
N ASP A 259 -2.47 16.45 19.38
CA ASP A 259 -1.81 17.75 19.30
C ASP A 259 -2.60 18.78 18.47
N GLY A 260 -3.79 18.43 17.98
CA GLY A 260 -4.63 19.29 17.13
C GLY A 260 -4.09 19.47 15.71
N LYS A 261 -3.26 18.54 15.22
CA LYS A 261 -2.65 18.58 13.89
C LYS A 261 -3.27 17.53 12.97
N ALA A 262 -3.43 17.91 11.72
CA ALA A 262 -3.78 16.98 10.65
C ALA A 262 -2.52 16.32 10.07
N ILE A 263 -2.73 15.20 9.38
CA ILE A 263 -1.73 14.62 8.49
C ILE A 263 -1.68 15.50 7.24
N GLU A 264 -0.52 16.10 7.03
CA GLU A 264 -0.21 16.89 5.83
C GLU A 264 1.26 16.67 5.50
N TYR A 265 1.54 16.51 4.20
CA TYR A 265 2.90 16.33 3.72
C TYR A 265 3.09 16.93 2.32
N GLN A 266 4.33 17.18 1.93
CA GLN A 266 4.69 17.71 0.61
C GLN A 266 5.89 16.96 0.04
N THR A 267 6.00 16.96 -1.29
CA THR A 267 7.23 16.57 -1.97
C THR A 267 8.26 17.70 -1.93
N ASP A 268 9.54 17.35 -1.99
CA ASP A 268 10.66 18.29 -2.02
C ASP A 268 11.62 18.07 -3.19
N GLY A 269 11.31 17.11 -4.07
CA GLY A 269 12.12 16.81 -5.25
C GLY A 269 13.44 16.13 -4.89
N ARG A 270 13.49 15.43 -3.75
CA ARG A 270 14.66 14.67 -3.29
C ARG A 270 15.06 13.54 -4.23
N VAL A 271 14.14 13.03 -5.06
CA VAL A 271 14.47 12.05 -6.10
C VAL A 271 13.96 12.53 -7.45
N VAL A 272 14.86 12.71 -8.41
CA VAL A 272 14.54 13.08 -9.78
C VAL A 272 14.98 11.97 -10.73
N VAL A 273 14.07 11.48 -11.56
CA VAL A 273 14.37 10.53 -12.65
C VAL A 273 14.29 11.30 -13.98
N LYS A 274 15.38 11.25 -14.75
CA LYS A 274 15.49 11.86 -16.09
C LYS A 274 15.31 10.84 -17.20
#